data_AF-A0A952GIZ3-F1
#
_entry.id   AF-A0A952GIZ3-F1
#
_cell.length_a   1.000
_cell.length_b   1.000
_cell.length_c   1.000
_cell.angle_alpha   90.00
_cell.angle_beta   90.00
_cell.angle_gamma   90.00
#
_symmetry.space_group_name_H-M   'P 1'
#
loop_
_entity.id
_entity.type
_entity.pdbx_description
1 polymer ?
#
loop_
_entity_poly.entity_id
_entity_poly.type
_entity_poly.pdbx_seq_one_letter_code
_entity_poly.pdbx_strand_id
1 'polypeptide(L)'
;MMNHKAPQQSRHLVRRAVLALGTALVTLVALPAVASADTPAAWDKAPHVSGLDYLLVLVLIPGGLALLISLLVSLPSMINDRGYEPGQSWRAEPEWFGGPQKGVEATDQLSPEQIESAESGRGGTSGQW
;
A
#
# COMPACT_ATOMS: atom_id res chain seq x y z
N MET A 1 -6.29 -17.88 34.61
CA MET A 1 -7.55 -17.41 33.98
C MET A 1 -7.26 -16.10 33.23
N MET A 2 -6.90 -16.20 31.94
CA MET A 2 -6.62 -15.03 31.09
C MET A 2 -7.87 -14.65 30.31
N ASN A 3 -8.47 -13.52 30.69
CA ASN A 3 -9.66 -12.96 30.04
C ASN A 3 -9.30 -12.45 28.64
N HIS A 4 -9.81 -13.13 27.62
CA HIS A 4 -9.74 -12.69 26.24
C HIS A 4 -10.75 -11.56 26.02
N LYS A 5 -10.30 -10.31 26.02
CA LYS A 5 -11.14 -9.18 25.57
C LYS A 5 -11.29 -9.28 24.05
N ALA A 6 -12.43 -9.78 23.61
CA ALA A 6 -12.83 -9.90 22.21
C ALA A 6 -12.94 -8.51 21.51
N PRO A 7 -12.79 -8.44 20.17
CA PRO A 7 -12.58 -7.22 19.40
C PRO A 7 -13.88 -6.44 19.22
N GLN A 8 -14.27 -5.62 20.20
CA GLN A 8 -15.43 -4.74 20.05
C GLN A 8 -15.16 -3.57 19.10
N GLN A 9 -13.90 -3.10 19.00
CA GLN A 9 -13.54 -1.95 18.17
C GLN A 9 -13.70 -2.21 16.66
N SER A 10 -13.43 -3.44 16.17
CA SER A 10 -13.54 -3.72 14.74
C SER A 10 -14.98 -3.68 14.23
N ARG A 11 -15.95 -4.11 15.06
CA ARG A 11 -17.38 -4.11 14.72
C ARG A 11 -17.93 -2.70 14.49
N HIS A 12 -17.45 -1.72 15.26
CA HIS A 12 -17.86 -0.32 15.10
C HIS A 12 -17.26 0.32 13.84
N LEU A 13 -16.01 -0.02 13.50
CA LEU A 13 -15.35 0.46 12.29
C LEU A 13 -15.99 -0.11 11.02
N VAL A 14 -16.27 -1.41 11.00
CA VAL A 14 -16.97 -2.06 9.87
C VAL A 14 -18.36 -1.48 9.68
N ARG A 15 -19.13 -1.27 10.75
CA ARG A 15 -20.47 -0.68 10.67
C ARG A 15 -20.44 0.77 10.14
N ARG A 16 -19.44 1.56 10.53
CA ARG A 16 -19.26 2.93 10.02
C ARG A 16 -18.84 2.93 8.54
N ALA A 17 -17.96 2.03 8.13
CA ALA A 17 -17.57 1.88 6.74
C ALA A 17 -18.75 1.46 5.85
N VAL A 18 -19.56 0.50 6.30
CA VAL A 18 -20.78 0.07 5.59
C VAL A 18 -21.80 1.20 5.50
N LEU A 19 -21.99 1.97 6.57
CA LEU A 19 -22.89 3.14 6.55
C LEU A 19 -22.40 4.20 5.57
N ALA A 20 -21.11 4.56 5.60
CA ALA A 20 -20.53 5.57 4.71
C ALA A 20 -20.59 5.15 3.24
N LEU A 21 -20.31 3.87 2.95
CA LEU A 21 -20.43 3.32 1.61
C LEU A 21 -21.89 3.29 1.14
N GLY A 22 -22.81 2.94 2.04
CA GLY A 22 -24.25 2.95 1.77
C GLY A 22 -24.78 4.34 1.45
N THR A 23 -24.43 5.37 2.23
CA THR A 23 -24.82 6.75 1.92
C THR A 23 -24.21 7.24 0.62
N ALA A 24 -22.93 6.93 0.35
CA ALA A 24 -22.27 7.32 -0.90
C ALA A 24 -22.93 6.68 -2.14
N LEU A 25 -23.37 5.42 -2.03
CA LEU A 25 -24.11 4.74 -3.10
C LEU A 25 -25.51 5.35 -3.31
N VAL A 26 -26.23 5.65 -2.23
CA VAL A 26 -27.55 6.27 -2.30
C VAL A 26 -27.47 7.67 -2.91
N THR A 27 -26.48 8.49 -2.52
CA THR A 27 -26.29 9.80 -3.12
C THR A 27 -25.93 9.67 -4.59
N LEU A 28 -24.97 8.81 -4.96
CA LEU A 28 -24.56 8.60 -6.34
C LEU A 28 -25.74 8.23 -7.28
N VAL A 29 -26.69 7.43 -6.78
CA VAL A 29 -27.88 7.03 -7.55
C VAL A 29 -28.96 8.12 -7.57
N ALA A 30 -29.10 8.93 -6.52
CA ALA A 30 -30.15 9.96 -6.43
C ALA A 30 -29.81 11.27 -7.18
N LEU A 31 -28.52 11.59 -7.36
CA LEU A 31 -28.06 12.83 -8.00
C LEU A 31 -28.54 13.04 -9.47
N PRO A 32 -28.54 12.03 -10.36
CA PRO A 32 -28.97 12.21 -11.75
C PRO A 32 -30.43 12.64 -11.90
N ALA A 33 -31.30 12.30 -10.94
CA ALA A 33 -32.72 12.65 -10.98
C ALA A 33 -32.98 14.16 -10.81
N VAL A 34 -32.01 14.91 -10.27
CA VAL A 34 -32.14 16.36 -10.03
C VAL A 34 -31.71 17.19 -11.24
N ALA A 35 -31.00 16.59 -12.21
CA ALA A 35 -30.46 17.27 -13.38
C ALA A 35 -31.36 17.12 -14.64
N SER A 36 -32.67 17.33 -14.49
CA SER A 36 -33.61 17.39 -15.62
C SER A 36 -33.95 18.85 -15.93
N ALA A 37 -33.16 19.46 -16.82
CA ALA A 37 -33.42 20.78 -17.37
C ALA A 37 -33.69 20.66 -18.87
N ASP A 38 -34.68 21.39 -19.37
CA ASP A 38 -34.95 21.43 -20.80
C ASP A 38 -33.78 22.06 -21.57
N THR A 39 -33.47 21.50 -22.73
CA THR A 39 -32.46 22.06 -23.63
C THR A 39 -32.97 23.38 -24.22
N PRO A 40 -32.23 24.50 -24.10
CA PRO A 40 -32.62 25.77 -24.70
C PRO A 40 -32.84 25.65 -26.22
N ALA A 41 -33.86 26.30 -26.74
CA ALA A 41 -34.23 26.24 -28.16
C ALA A 41 -33.13 26.75 -29.12
N ALA A 42 -32.17 27.54 -28.60
CA ALA A 42 -31.05 28.10 -29.37
C ALA A 42 -29.86 27.14 -29.50
N TRP A 43 -29.91 25.95 -28.89
CA TRP A 43 -28.81 24.97 -28.93
C TRP A 43 -29.07 23.90 -29.98
N ASP A 44 -28.01 23.51 -30.70
CA ASP A 44 -28.06 22.35 -31.58
C ASP A 44 -28.31 21.08 -30.77
N LYS A 45 -29.10 20.17 -31.32
CA LYS A 45 -29.38 18.88 -30.68
C LYS A 45 -28.09 18.07 -30.61
N ALA A 46 -27.68 17.73 -29.39
CA ALA A 46 -26.54 16.84 -29.19
C ALA A 46 -26.81 15.48 -29.87
N PRO A 47 -25.79 14.88 -30.51
CA PRO A 47 -25.91 13.54 -31.05
C PRO A 47 -26.25 12.56 -29.90
N HIS A 48 -27.13 11.61 -30.19
CA HIS A 48 -27.49 10.58 -29.23
C HIS A 48 -26.27 9.71 -28.91
N VAL A 49 -25.95 9.61 -27.62
CA VAL A 49 -25.00 8.65 -27.08
C VAL A 49 -25.77 7.53 -26.40
N SER A 50 -25.34 6.28 -26.59
CA SER A 50 -26.00 5.18 -25.91
C SER A 50 -25.64 5.22 -24.41
N GLY A 51 -26.56 4.73 -23.56
CA GLY A 51 -26.28 4.61 -22.13
C GLY A 51 -25.08 3.69 -21.84
N LEU A 52 -24.82 2.72 -22.72
CA LEU A 52 -23.66 1.84 -22.61
C LEU A 52 -22.35 2.61 -22.87
N ASP A 53 -22.31 3.47 -23.89
CA ASP A 53 -21.12 4.29 -24.18
C ASP A 53 -20.79 5.22 -23.01
N TYR A 54 -21.82 5.80 -22.41
CA TYR A 54 -21.67 6.63 -21.21
C TYR A 54 -21.05 5.86 -20.04
N LEU A 55 -21.60 4.68 -19.73
CA LEU A 55 -21.08 3.82 -18.65
C LEU A 55 -19.66 3.32 -18.93
N LEU A 56 -19.39 2.97 -20.18
CA LEU A 56 -18.08 2.51 -20.61
C LEU A 56 -17.02 3.59 -20.36
N VAL A 57 -17.29 4.82 -20.79
CA VAL A 57 -16.33 5.93 -20.67
C VAL A 57 -16.16 6.39 -19.23
N LEU A 58 -17.26 6.53 -18.47
CA LEU A 58 -17.19 7.16 -17.14
C LEU A 58 -16.94 6.19 -15.99
N VAL A 59 -17.23 4.90 -16.17
CA VAL A 59 -17.07 3.90 -15.10
C VAL A 59 -16.08 2.84 -15.51
N LEU A 60 -16.26 2.22 -16.68
CA LEU A 60 -15.51 1.03 -17.05
C LEU A 60 -14.05 1.35 -17.39
N ILE A 61 -13.79 2.40 -18.17
CA ILE A 61 -12.43 2.85 -18.50
C ILE A 61 -11.65 3.24 -17.22
N PRO A 62 -12.11 4.18 -16.37
CA PRO A 62 -11.36 4.56 -15.18
C PRO A 62 -11.24 3.42 -14.18
N GLY A 63 -12.30 2.64 -13.95
CA GLY A 63 -12.26 1.47 -13.07
C GLY A 63 -11.34 0.37 -13.58
N GLY A 64 -11.36 0.10 -14.88
CA GLY A 64 -10.48 -0.86 -15.54
C GLY A 64 -9.02 -0.43 -15.48
N LEU A 65 -8.72 0.85 -15.71
CA LEU A 65 -7.38 1.42 -15.55
C LEU A 65 -6.90 1.29 -14.10
N ALA A 66 -7.73 1.65 -13.12
CA ALA A 66 -7.39 1.52 -11.72
C ALA A 66 -7.07 0.07 -11.34
N LEU A 67 -7.87 -0.89 -11.81
CA LEU A 67 -7.64 -2.31 -11.60
C LEU A 67 -6.35 -2.78 -12.28
N LEU A 68 -6.12 -2.40 -13.53
CA LEU A 68 -4.93 -2.76 -14.28
C LEU A 68 -3.66 -2.25 -13.59
N ILE A 69 -3.66 -0.98 -13.19
CA ILE A 69 -2.54 -0.36 -12.47
C ILE A 69 -2.33 -1.08 -11.14
N SER A 70 -3.41 -1.31 -10.38
CA SER A 70 -3.33 -1.99 -9.08
C SER A 70 -2.75 -3.40 -9.22
N LEU A 71 -3.15 -4.13 -10.27
CA LEU A 71 -2.61 -5.44 -10.57
C LEU A 71 -1.12 -5.35 -10.90
N LEU A 72 -0.73 -4.48 -11.84
CA LEU A 72 0.68 -4.32 -12.25
C LEU A 72 1.60 -3.93 -11.09
N VAL A 73 1.12 -3.08 -10.17
CA VAL A 73 1.87 -2.66 -8.99
C VAL A 73 1.96 -3.77 -7.94
N SER A 74 0.89 -4.54 -7.75
CA SER A 74 0.85 -5.58 -6.72
C SER A 74 1.46 -6.90 -7.18
N LEU A 75 1.52 -7.13 -8.50
CA LEU A 75 1.94 -8.40 -9.09
C LEU A 75 3.37 -8.82 -8.67
N PRO A 76 4.39 -7.94 -8.66
CA PRO A 76 5.73 -8.31 -8.19
C PRO A 76 5.72 -8.83 -6.75
N SER A 77 4.94 -8.20 -5.87
CA SER A 77 4.81 -8.65 -4.48
C SER A 77 4.08 -9.99 -4.34
N MET A 78 3.21 -10.35 -5.30
CA MET A 78 2.49 -11.62 -5.29
C MET A 78 3.31 -12.79 -5.84
N ILE A 79 4.22 -12.51 -6.79
CA ILE A 79 5.06 -13.53 -7.43
C ILE A 79 6.42 -13.71 -6.74
N ASN A 80 6.91 -12.68 -6.04
CA ASN A 80 8.18 -12.76 -5.33
C ASN A 80 8.05 -13.65 -4.09
N ASP A 81 9.16 -14.31 -3.74
CA ASP A 81 9.21 -15.24 -2.61
C ASP A 81 8.81 -14.53 -1.31
N ARG A 82 8.15 -15.28 -0.43
CA ARG A 82 7.86 -14.77 0.91
C ARG A 82 9.21 -14.65 1.61
N GLY A 83 9.44 -13.53 2.32
CA GLY A 83 10.68 -13.29 3.03
C GLY A 83 11.00 -14.39 4.06
N TYR A 84 12.06 -14.20 4.82
CA TYR A 84 12.50 -15.20 5.80
C TYR A 84 11.37 -15.66 6.75
N GLU A 85 11.15 -16.97 6.84
CA GLU A 85 10.24 -17.60 7.79
C GLU A 85 11.04 -18.28 8.93
N PRO A 86 10.66 -18.08 10.21
CA PRO A 86 11.33 -18.74 11.33
C PRO A 86 11.34 -20.27 11.20
N GLY A 87 12.51 -20.88 11.38
CA GLY A 87 12.70 -22.33 11.24
C GLY A 87 13.17 -22.78 9.85
N GLN A 88 13.21 -21.90 8.86
CA GLN A 88 13.92 -22.13 7.60
C GLN A 88 15.41 -21.80 7.74
N SER A 89 16.25 -22.47 6.94
CA SER A 89 17.65 -22.06 6.79
C SER A 89 17.73 -20.66 6.15
N TRP A 90 18.74 -19.89 6.53
CA TRP A 90 18.99 -18.58 5.92
C TRP A 90 19.36 -18.77 4.44
N ARG A 91 18.62 -18.11 3.54
CA ARG A 91 18.79 -18.20 2.08
C ARG A 91 19.21 -16.88 1.42
N ALA A 92 19.24 -15.80 2.18
CA ALA A 92 19.63 -14.48 1.68
C ALA A 92 21.14 -14.29 1.80
N GLU A 93 21.68 -13.29 1.10
CA GLU A 93 23.07 -12.88 1.28
C GLU A 93 23.24 -12.28 2.69
N PRO A 94 24.35 -12.55 3.40
CA PRO A 94 24.62 -11.90 4.68
C PRO A 94 24.80 -10.39 4.49
N GLU A 95 23.90 -9.61 5.08
CA GLU A 95 23.97 -8.15 5.07
C GLU A 95 24.31 -7.61 6.46
N TRP A 96 25.31 -6.71 6.50
CA TRP A 96 25.67 -5.98 7.71
C TRP A 96 24.91 -4.64 7.76
N PHE A 97 23.87 -4.58 8.57
CA PHE A 97 23.14 -3.33 8.81
C PHE A 97 23.86 -2.48 9.86
N GLY A 98 24.29 -1.27 9.47
CA GLY A 98 25.03 -0.37 10.36
C GLY A 98 26.53 -0.28 10.09
N GLY A 99 26.95 -0.39 8.82
CA GLY A 99 28.33 -0.15 8.40
C GLY A 99 28.80 1.30 8.65
N PRO A 100 30.09 1.60 8.40
CA PRO A 100 30.67 2.92 8.63
C PRO A 100 29.86 4.03 7.96
N GLN A 101 29.40 5.03 8.71
CA GLN A 101 28.58 6.13 8.16
C GLN A 101 29.33 6.98 7.11
N LYS A 102 30.66 6.87 7.05
CA LYS A 102 31.52 7.57 6.10
C LYS A 102 31.84 6.75 4.84
N GLY A 103 31.23 5.58 4.66
CA GLY A 103 31.48 4.68 3.52
C GLY A 103 32.78 3.88 3.65
N VAL A 104 32.99 2.93 2.74
CA VAL A 104 34.15 2.01 2.74
C VAL A 104 35.48 2.75 2.52
N GLU A 105 35.46 3.90 1.86
CA GLU A 105 36.63 4.75 1.61
C GLU A 105 37.21 5.39 2.89
N ALA A 106 36.40 5.52 3.93
CA ALA A 106 36.87 5.99 5.23
C ALA A 106 37.73 4.94 5.95
N THR A 107 37.67 3.69 5.52
CA THR A 107 38.49 2.59 6.06
C THR A 107 39.95 2.77 5.67
N ASP A 108 40.23 3.32 4.49
CA ASP A 108 41.61 3.59 4.00
C ASP A 108 42.30 4.74 4.75
N GLN A 109 41.54 5.52 5.53
CA GLN A 109 42.04 6.66 6.30
C GLN A 109 42.33 6.32 7.76
N LEU A 110 42.04 5.09 8.19
CA LEU A 110 42.28 4.64 9.57
C LEU A 110 43.70 4.11 9.70
N SER A 111 44.45 4.63 10.66
CA SER A 111 45.75 4.04 11.01
C SER A 111 45.55 2.70 11.73
N PRO A 112 46.53 1.78 11.64
CA PRO A 112 46.49 0.51 12.38
C PRO A 112 46.26 0.71 13.88
N GLU A 113 46.87 1.74 14.49
CA GLU A 113 46.68 2.01 15.92
C GLU A 113 45.25 2.47 16.24
N GLN A 114 44.58 3.17 15.32
CA GLN A 114 43.19 3.59 15.49
C GLN A 114 42.22 2.41 15.42
N ILE A 115 42.52 1.42 14.57
CA ILE A 115 41.74 0.17 14.46
C ILE A 115 41.89 -0.64 15.75
N GLU A 116 43.13 -0.83 16.20
CA GLU A 116 43.45 -1.60 17.40
C GLU A 116 42.88 -0.94 18.67
N SER A 117 42.97 0.39 18.76
CA SER A 117 42.35 1.16 19.86
C SER A 117 40.83 1.03 19.86
N ALA A 118 40.20 1.00 18.68
CA ALA A 118 38.76 0.82 18.57
C ALA A 118 38.33 -0.59 18.99
N GLU A 119 39.17 -1.61 18.80
CA GLU A 119 38.96 -2.98 19.28
C GLU A 119 39.20 -3.12 20.79
N SER A 120 40.15 -2.37 21.34
CA SER A 120 40.48 -2.41 22.77
C SER A 120 39.28 -1.96 23.62
N GLY A 121 38.76 -2.88 24.45
CA GLY A 121 37.64 -2.62 25.35
C GLY A 121 36.24 -2.98 24.82
N ARG A 122 36.14 -3.64 23.66
CA ARG A 122 34.86 -4.20 23.18
C ARG A 122 34.46 -5.43 24.01
N GLY A 123 33.20 -5.45 24.46
CA GLY A 123 32.57 -6.62 25.08
C GLY A 123 31.69 -7.38 24.09
N GLY A 124 31.25 -8.58 24.47
CA GLY A 124 30.31 -9.40 23.71
C GLY A 124 29.07 -9.74 24.54
N THR A 125 27.90 -9.71 23.92
CA THR A 125 26.66 -10.27 24.46
C THR A 125 26.18 -11.36 23.52
N SER A 126 25.76 -12.50 24.06
CA SER A 126 25.15 -13.57 23.29
C SER A 126 23.79 -13.95 23.89
N GLY A 127 22.93 -14.49 23.05
CA GLY A 127 21.63 -15.03 23.43
C GLY A 127 21.28 -16.17 22.49
N GLN A 128 20.51 -17.12 23.00
CA GLN A 128 19.96 -18.22 22.20
C GLN A 128 18.45 -18.23 22.39
N TRP A 129 17.74 -18.25 21.27
CA TRP A 129 16.30 -18.42 21.15
C TRP A 129 15.92 -19.88 20.88
#